data_AF-G7PLS1-F1
#
_entry.id   AF-G7PLS1-F1
#
_cell.length_a   1.000
_cell.length_b   1.000
_cell.length_c   1.000
_cell.angle_alpha   90.00
_cell.angle_beta   90.00
_cell.angle_gamma   90.00
#
_symmetry.space_group_name_H-M   'P 1'
#
loop_
_entity.id
_entity.type
_entity.pdbx_description
1 polymer ?
#
loop_
_entity_poly.entity_id
_entity_poly.type
_entity_poly.pdbx_seq_one_letter_code
_entity_poly.pdbx_strand_id
1 'polypeptide(L)' 'PKDVLEYVVFEKQLTNPYGSWRMYSKIVPPWAPPKQPILKTVMIPGPQLKPEEEYEEAQGEAQKPQLA' A
#
# COMPACT_ATOMS: atom_id res chain seq x y z
N PRO A 1 -17.92 4.91 -14.67
CA PRO A 1 -17.80 4.14 -13.41
C PRO A 1 -16.71 3.09 -13.58
N LYS A 2 -16.07 2.63 -12.50
CA LYS A 2 -15.10 1.54 -12.54
C LYS A 2 -15.54 0.46 -11.58
N ASP A 3 -15.34 -0.78 -11.97
CA ASP A 3 -15.64 -1.92 -11.12
C ASP A 3 -14.60 -2.01 -10.01
N VAL A 4 -15.07 -2.34 -8.80
CA VAL A 4 -14.27 -2.32 -7.58
C VAL A 4 -14.67 -3.52 -6.72
N LEU A 5 -13.67 -4.31 -6.31
CA LEU A 5 -13.82 -5.41 -5.37
C LEU A 5 -13.02 -5.11 -4.10
N GLU A 6 -13.70 -4.99 -2.97
CA GLU A 6 -13.12 -4.57 -1.71
C GLU A 6 -13.66 -5.38 -0.54
N TYR A 7 -12.76 -5.77 0.35
CA TYR A 7 -13.12 -6.49 1.58
C TYR A 7 -13.12 -5.51 2.75
N VAL A 8 -14.31 -5.08 3.16
CA VAL A 8 -14.49 -4.13 4.28
C VAL A 8 -14.69 -4.91 5.58
N VAL A 9 -13.90 -4.58 6.59
CA VAL A 9 -14.00 -5.16 7.94
C VAL A 9 -14.84 -4.23 8.80
N PHE A 10 -15.85 -4.79 9.45
CA PHE A 10 -16.64 -4.10 10.46
C PHE A 10 -16.33 -4.66 11.84
N GLU A 11 -16.35 -3.78 12.83
CA GLU A 11 -16.20 -4.14 14.24
C GLU A 11 -17.37 -3.58 15.05
N LYS A 12 -17.72 -4.28 16.13
CA LYS A 12 -18.66 -3.81 17.15
C LYS A 12 -18.12 -4.14 18.54
N GLN A 13 -18.12 -3.15 19.42
CA GLN A 13 -17.85 -3.37 20.84
C GLN A 13 -19.06 -4.07 21.49
N LEU A 14 -18.95 -5.36 21.76
CA LEU A 14 -20.06 -6.19 22.25
C LEU A 14 -20.47 -5.89 23.70
N THR A 15 -19.53 -5.44 24.54
CA THR A 15 -19.80 -5.12 25.96
C THR A 15 -20.55 -3.81 26.15
N ASN A 16 -20.55 -2.94 25.14
CA ASN A 16 -21.24 -1.67 25.19
C ASN A 16 -22.69 -1.85 24.71
N PRO A 17 -23.71 -1.59 25.53
CA PRO A 17 -25.10 -1.72 25.11
C PRO A 17 -25.48 -0.74 23.99
N TYR A 18 -24.74 0.35 23.82
CA TYR A 18 -24.89 1.32 22.73
C TYR A 18 -23.91 1.07 21.57
N GLY A 19 -23.24 -0.09 21.57
CA GLY A 19 -22.30 -0.47 20.52
C GLY A 19 -22.98 -0.58 19.16
N SER A 20 -22.43 0.11 18.16
CA SER A 20 -22.86 0.01 16.77
C SER A 20 -21.76 -0.61 15.91
N TRP A 21 -22.13 -1.21 14.79
CA TRP A 21 -21.17 -1.65 13.79
C TRP A 21 -20.50 -0.43 13.16
N ARG A 22 -19.17 -0.41 13.17
CA ARG A 22 -18.34 0.63 12.58
C ARG A 22 -17.36 0.01 11.61
N MET A 23 -17.08 0.71 10.51
CA MET A 23 -16.00 0.30 9.61
C MET A 23 -14.68 0.37 10.38
N TYR A 24 -13.94 -0.73 10.38
CA TYR A 24 -12.70 -0.87 11.14
C TYR A 24 -11.49 -0.76 10.22
N SER A 25 -11.43 -1.62 9.20
CA SER A 25 -10.32 -1.66 8.27
C SER A 25 -10.75 -2.20 6.90
N LYS A 26 -9.82 -2.20 5.96
CA LYS A 26 -10.01 -2.73 4.62
C LYS A 26 -8.86 -3.64 4.27
N ILE A 27 -9.18 -4.84 3.81
CA ILE A 27 -8.18 -5.83 3.40
C ILE A 27 -7.84 -5.59 1.94
N VAL A 28 -6.54 -5.45 1.65
CA VAL A 28 -6.00 -5.40 0.29
C VAL A 28 -5.23 -6.70 0.06
N PRO A 29 -5.73 -7.65 -0.74
CA PRO A 29 -5.03 -8.90 -0.95
C PRO A 29 -3.75 -8.67 -1.77
N PRO A 30 -2.68 -9.47 -1.58
CA PRO A 30 -1.42 -9.31 -2.31
C PRO A 30 -1.56 -9.46 -3.82
N TRP A 31 -2.56 -10.23 -4.28
CA TRP A 31 -2.87 -10.46 -5.68
C TRP A 31 -3.81 -9.41 -6.28
N ALA A 32 -4.28 -8.43 -5.50
CA ALA A 32 -5.11 -7.36 -6.04
C ALA A 32 -4.36 -6.61 -7.14
N PRO A 33 -5.04 -6.22 -8.23
CA PRO A 33 -4.42 -5.39 -9.25
C PRO A 33 -3.94 -4.06 -8.64
N PRO A 34 -2.83 -3.49 -9.14
CA PRO A 34 -2.34 -2.20 -8.68
C PRO A 34 -3.37 -1.10 -8.96
N LYS A 35 -3.41 -0.10 -8.08
CA LYS A 35 -4.25 1.08 -8.31
C LYS A 35 -3.77 1.85 -9.53
N GLN A 36 -4.69 2.57 -10.15
CA GLN A 36 -4.35 3.38 -11.30
C GLN A 36 -3.27 4.41 -10.95
N PRO A 37 -2.26 4.59 -11.81
CA PRO A 37 -1.21 5.55 -11.57
C PRO A 37 -1.78 6.96 -11.58
N ILE A 38 -1.10 7.84 -10.84
CA ILE A 38 -1.39 9.27 -10.90
C ILE A 38 -0.84 9.85 -12.21
N LEU A 39 -1.49 10.89 -12.73
CA LEU A 39 -1.06 11.53 -13.99
C LEU A 39 0.27 12.29 -13.87
N LYS A 40 0.66 12.66 -12.64
CA LYS A 40 1.88 13.42 -12.36
C LYS A 40 3.08 12.49 -12.17
N THR A 41 4.26 12.97 -12.54
CA THR A 41 5.52 12.28 -12.23
C THR A 41 5.88 12.47 -10.75
N VAL A 42 6.54 11.46 -10.17
CA VAL A 42 7.07 11.49 -8.80
C VAL A 42 8.55 11.11 -8.88
N MET A 43 9.40 11.92 -8.25
CA MET A 43 10.82 11.62 -8.09
C MET A 43 11.05 11.07 -6.68
N ILE A 44 11.67 9.90 -6.58
CA ILE A 44 12.16 9.36 -5.31
C ILE A 44 13.65 9.72 -5.23
N PRO A 45 14.10 10.57 -4.27
CA PRO A 45 15.50 10.94 -4.17
C PRO A 45 16.35 9.73 -3.78
N GLY A 46 17.57 9.67 -4.32
CA GLY A 46 18.54 8.66 -3.93
C GLY A 46 18.99 8.79 -2.47
N PRO A 47 19.75 7.81 -1.95
CA PRO A 47 20.36 7.90 -0.63
C PRO A 47 21.23 9.16 -0.49
N GLN A 48 21.15 9.82 0.66
CA GLN A 48 22.01 10.96 0.98
C GLN A 48 23.29 10.43 1.61
N LEU A 49 24.38 10.38 0.84
CA LEU A 49 25.68 9.88 1.28
C LEU A 49 26.48 10.98 1.98
N LYS A 50 27.22 10.61 3.03
CA LYS A 50 28.27 11.50 3.57
C LYS A 50 29.49 11.51 2.63
N PRO A 51 30.33 12.55 2.67
CA PRO A 51 31.50 12.65 1.79
C PRO A 51 32.45 11.46 1.86
N GLU A 52 32.54 10.80 3.02
CA GLU A 52 33.42 9.65 3.27
C GLU A 52 32.74 8.29 3.03
N GLU A 53 31.44 8.27 2.75
CA GLU A 53 30.66 7.04 2.54
C GLU A 53 30.49 6.80 1.04
N GLU A 54 30.95 5.63 0.57
CA GLU A 54 30.76 5.21 -0.82
C GLU A 54 29.36 4.59 -1.02
N TYR A 55 28.83 4.70 -2.24
CA TYR A 55 27.52 4.14 -2.58
C TYR A 55 27.62 2.61 -2.67
N GLU A 56 26.86 1.91 -1.84
CA GLU A 56 26.66 0.47 -2.01
C GLU A 56 25.42 0.23 -2.87
N GLU A 57 25.62 -0.37 -4.04
CA GLU A 57 24.53 -0.87 -4.88
C GLU A 57 23.81 -2.00 -4.13
N ALA A 58 22.60 -1.71 -3.66
CA ALA A 58 21.72 -2.77 -3.19
C ALA A 58 21.42 -3.73 -4.35
N GLN A 59 21.94 -4.95 -4.26
CA GLN A 59 21.57 -6.07 -5.16
C GLN A 59 20.13 -6.50 -4.84
N GLY A 60 19.16 -5.66 -5.19
CA GLY A 60 17.73 -5.90 -5.01
C GLY A 60 17.12 -6.31 -6.34
N GLU A 61 16.52 -7.51 -6.38
CA GLU A 61 15.68 -7.98 -7.47
C GLU A 61 14.80 -6.84 -7.97
N ALA A 62 14.96 -6.48 -9.24
CA ALA A 62 14.09 -5.55 -9.91
C ALA A 62 12.66 -5.99 -9.62
N GLN A 63 11.89 -5.19 -8.87
CA GLN A 63 10.47 -5.38 -8.70
C GLN A 63 9.84 -5.20 -10.09
N LYS A 64 9.86 -6.29 -10.86
CA LYS A 64 9.12 -6.42 -12.10
C LYS A 64 7.67 -6.30 -11.67
N PRO A 65 6.91 -5.30 -12.14
CA PRO A 65 5.48 -5.35 -11.94
C PRO A 65 5.00 -6.67 -12.53
N GLN A 66 4.46 -7.55 -11.69
CA GLN A 66 3.81 -8.76 -12.15
C GLN A 66 2.60 -8.29 -12.97
N LEU A 67 2.80 -8.25 -14.28
CA LEU A 67 1.76 -8.07 -15.28
C LEU A 67 0.98 -9.39 -15.30
N ALA A 68 -0.15 -9.41 -14.60
CA ALA A 68 -1.16 -10.45 -14.75
C ALA A 68 -1.94 -10.23 -16.05
#